data_AF-A0A8C0JSK3-F1
#
_entry.id   AF-A0A8C0JSK3-F1
#
_cell.length_a   1.000
_cell.length_b   1.000
_cell.length_c   1.000
_cell.angle_alpha   90.00
_cell.angle_beta   90.00
_cell.angle_gamma   90.00
#
_symmetry.space_group_name_H-M   'P 1'
#
loop_
_entity.id
_entity.type
_entity.pdbx_description
1 polymer ?
#
loop_
_entity_poly.entity_id
_entity_poly.type
_entity_poly.pdbx_seq_one_letter_code
_entity_poly.pdbx_strand_id
1 'polypeptide(L)'
;MFSVLADIILLKENATAFEYLEEFPMQMLAQLETITGRKAQHGLFVINMEYGRNFSGPDKDVFFYDRSVGHTEDAWQSNFLHPVIYYYRHLPTEQEVRFRPADWALPRPTAIHHIVEDFLTDWTAPVGHILPLRRFLENCLDTDLRSFYAESCFLFALTHQKLPPFCQQGYLRMQGLMGTESLRRHGIESGLLRDYATVGRPREDGGQRPVGSSPAPGLPVQPLDGNKEEL
;
A
#
# COMPACT_ATOMS: atom_id res chain seq x y z
N MET A 1 -19.67 3.95 20.48
CA MET A 1 -18.54 3.18 21.03
C MET A 1 -17.39 3.31 20.04
N PHE A 2 -16.88 4.52 19.88
CA PHE A 2 -15.71 4.81 19.04
C PHE A 2 -14.55 5.13 19.96
N SER A 3 -13.32 4.99 19.48
CA SER A 3 -12.13 5.20 20.30
C SER A 3 -12.02 4.27 21.52
N VAL A 4 -12.42 2.99 21.36
CA VAL A 4 -12.19 1.92 22.35
C VAL A 4 -11.18 0.91 21.83
N LEU A 5 -11.36 0.48 20.58
CA LEU A 5 -10.52 -0.48 19.87
C LEU A 5 -9.83 0.23 18.71
N ALA A 6 -8.63 -0.21 18.36
CA ALA A 6 -7.87 0.27 17.23
C ALA A 6 -7.07 -0.86 16.58
N ASP A 7 -6.77 -0.70 15.31
CA ASP A 7 -5.91 -1.65 14.61
C ASP A 7 -4.44 -1.24 14.76
N ILE A 8 -3.56 -2.21 15.01
CA ILE A 8 -2.14 -1.98 15.22
C ILE A 8 -1.35 -2.60 14.09
N ILE A 9 -0.46 -1.82 13.49
CA ILE A 9 0.54 -2.29 12.54
C ILE A 9 1.90 -2.24 13.25
N LEU A 10 2.44 -3.40 13.60
CA LEU A 10 3.76 -3.52 14.21
C LEU A 10 4.82 -3.63 13.12
N LEU A 11 5.80 -2.73 13.13
CA LEU A 11 6.89 -2.76 12.16
C LEU A 11 7.92 -3.83 12.50
N LYS A 12 8.30 -4.61 11.48
CA LYS A 12 9.28 -5.70 11.55
C LYS A 12 10.41 -5.45 10.56
N GLU A 13 11.55 -6.09 10.81
CA GLU A 13 12.69 -6.10 9.88
C GLU A 13 13.11 -4.70 9.42
N ASN A 14 13.23 -3.72 10.33
CA ASN A 14 13.49 -2.31 9.97
C ASN A 14 12.45 -1.71 8.99
N ALA A 15 11.17 -1.98 9.22
CA ALA A 15 10.03 -1.50 8.45
C ALA A 15 9.91 -2.02 7.01
N THR A 16 10.51 -3.18 6.69
CA THR A 16 10.30 -3.88 5.42
C THR A 16 9.19 -4.93 5.49
N ALA A 17 8.76 -5.30 6.70
CA ALA A 17 7.65 -6.20 6.96
C ALA A 17 6.80 -5.63 8.10
N PHE A 18 5.58 -6.14 8.24
CA PHE A 18 4.69 -5.76 9.33
C PHE A 18 3.86 -6.94 9.84
N GLU A 19 3.42 -6.83 11.09
CA GLU A 19 2.37 -7.67 11.66
C GLU A 19 1.13 -6.81 11.91
N TYR A 20 -0.04 -7.30 11.56
CA TYR A 20 -1.32 -6.62 11.76
C TYR A 20 -2.07 -7.24 12.94
N LEU A 21 -2.57 -6.41 13.84
CA LEU A 21 -3.42 -6.79 14.96
C LEU A 21 -4.73 -6.01 14.88
N GLU A 22 -5.82 -6.71 14.64
CA GLU A 22 -7.16 -6.12 14.61
C GLU A 22 -7.69 -5.89 16.02
N GLU A 23 -8.49 -4.83 16.18
CA GLU A 23 -9.36 -4.61 17.33
C GLU A 23 -8.63 -4.62 18.69
N PHE A 24 -7.45 -4.01 18.76
CA PHE A 24 -6.68 -3.94 20.00
C PHE A 24 -7.24 -2.88 20.97
N PRO A 25 -7.41 -3.17 22.27
CA PRO A 25 -7.89 -2.20 23.25
C PRO A 25 -6.91 -1.05 23.46
N MET A 26 -7.31 0.17 23.08
CA MET A 26 -6.42 1.33 23.09
C MET A 26 -5.90 1.70 24.48
N GLN A 27 -6.70 1.49 25.54
CA GLN A 27 -6.27 1.76 26.92
C GLN A 27 -5.15 0.82 27.39
N MET A 28 -4.91 -0.29 26.68
CA MET A 28 -3.89 -1.27 26.99
C MET A 28 -2.66 -1.14 26.07
N LEU A 29 -2.54 -0.05 25.30
CA LEU A 29 -1.44 0.12 24.32
C LEU A 29 -0.06 -0.02 24.96
N ALA A 30 0.15 0.52 26.17
CA ALA A 30 1.41 0.38 26.88
C ALA A 30 1.76 -1.07 27.28
N GLN A 31 0.75 -1.95 27.34
CA GLN A 31 0.87 -3.36 27.73
C GLN A 31 0.82 -4.29 26.52
N LEU A 32 0.84 -3.74 25.29
CA LEU A 32 0.69 -4.49 24.04
C LEU A 32 1.64 -5.68 23.98
N GLU A 33 2.93 -5.49 24.27
CA GLU A 33 3.89 -6.60 24.19
C GLU A 33 3.64 -7.68 25.25
N THR A 34 3.19 -7.29 26.44
CA THR A 34 2.92 -8.21 27.55
C THR A 34 1.69 -9.07 27.28
N ILE A 35 0.65 -8.48 26.70
CA ILE A 35 -0.63 -9.14 26.45
C ILE A 35 -0.56 -10.02 25.19
N THR A 36 0.07 -9.51 24.13
CA THR A 36 0.09 -10.18 22.83
C THR A 36 1.33 -11.05 22.61
N GLY A 37 2.39 -10.84 23.40
CA GLY A 37 3.72 -11.43 23.15
C GLY A 37 4.43 -10.87 21.91
N ARG A 38 3.84 -9.91 21.19
CA ARG A 38 4.42 -9.32 19.97
C ARG A 38 5.27 -8.11 20.32
N LYS A 39 6.50 -8.09 19.78
CA LYS A 39 7.45 -6.99 20.02
C LYS A 39 7.26 -5.82 19.05
N ALA A 40 7.34 -4.61 19.57
CA ALA A 40 7.22 -3.32 18.87
C ALA A 40 8.58 -2.60 18.76
N GLN A 41 9.62 -3.33 18.32
CA GLN A 41 11.01 -2.83 18.32
C GLN A 41 11.29 -1.72 17.30
N HIS A 42 10.62 -1.76 16.14
CA HIS A 42 10.87 -0.82 15.02
C HIS A 42 9.81 0.27 14.91
N GLY A 43 9.01 0.46 15.97
CA GLY A 43 7.84 1.33 15.97
C GLY A 43 6.56 0.63 15.52
N LEU A 44 5.47 1.38 15.57
CA LEU A 44 4.13 0.91 15.27
C LEU A 44 3.27 2.04 14.71
N PHE A 45 2.28 1.66 13.89
CA PHE A 45 1.14 2.51 13.58
C PHE A 45 -0.08 2.02 14.36
N VAL A 46 -0.91 2.96 14.80
CA VAL A 46 -2.21 2.71 15.40
C VAL A 46 -3.26 3.41 14.55
N ILE A 47 -4.23 2.66 14.04
CA ILE A 47 -5.34 3.18 13.23
C ILE A 47 -6.57 3.22 14.13
N ASN A 48 -7.06 4.41 14.40
CA ASN A 48 -8.27 4.64 15.17
C ASN A 48 -9.30 5.38 14.32
N MET A 49 -10.57 5.08 14.53
CA MET A 49 -11.68 5.81 13.89
C MET A 49 -12.09 6.97 14.80
N GLU A 50 -12.03 8.20 14.31
CA GLU A 50 -12.28 9.41 15.10
C GLU A 50 -13.25 10.37 14.43
N TYR A 51 -13.92 11.16 15.26
CA TYR A 51 -14.59 12.38 14.81
C TYR A 51 -13.66 13.56 15.01
N GLY A 52 -13.78 14.57 14.16
CA GLY A 52 -13.12 15.85 14.38
C GLY A 52 -13.51 16.46 15.73
N ARG A 53 -12.70 17.43 16.17
CA ARG A 53 -12.93 18.15 17.41
C ARG A 53 -14.26 18.90 17.39
N ASN A 54 -15.09 18.74 18.42
CA ASN A 54 -16.42 19.35 18.59
C ASN A 54 -17.57 18.73 17.77
N PHE A 55 -17.34 17.61 17.08
CA PHE A 55 -18.36 16.96 16.24
C PHE A 55 -19.06 15.78 16.89
N SER A 56 -18.63 15.40 18.09
CA SER A 56 -19.26 14.36 18.89
C SER A 56 -19.34 14.78 20.37
N GLY A 57 -20.36 14.29 21.06
CA GLY A 57 -20.60 14.55 22.48
C GLY A 57 -21.94 15.21 22.78
N PRO A 58 -22.34 15.27 24.06
CA PRO A 58 -23.54 15.99 24.49
C PRO A 58 -23.49 17.46 24.05
N ASP A 59 -24.66 18.01 23.69
CA ASP A 59 -24.86 19.42 23.34
C ASP A 59 -24.06 19.92 22.11
N LYS A 60 -23.59 19.02 21.25
CA LYS A 60 -22.98 19.36 19.95
C LYS A 60 -24.00 19.27 18.82
N ASP A 61 -24.10 20.32 18.00
CA ASP A 61 -24.87 20.27 16.75
C ASP A 61 -24.09 19.46 15.72
N VAL A 62 -24.65 18.34 15.30
CA VAL A 62 -24.07 17.43 14.31
C VAL A 62 -24.61 17.69 12.89
N PHE A 63 -25.53 18.64 12.72
CA PHE A 63 -26.25 18.93 11.47
C PHE A 63 -26.07 20.37 10.96
N PHE A 64 -25.12 21.12 11.51
CA PHE A 64 -24.90 22.49 11.05
C PHE A 64 -24.43 22.59 9.60
N TYR A 65 -24.59 23.77 9.01
CA TYR A 65 -24.21 24.05 7.61
C TYR A 65 -22.69 23.92 7.38
N ASP A 66 -22.29 23.50 6.18
CA ASP A 66 -20.87 23.31 5.80
C ASP A 66 -20.11 22.31 6.68
N ARG A 67 -20.82 21.31 7.21
CA ARG A 67 -20.23 20.23 8.02
C ARG A 67 -19.37 19.22 7.24
N SER A 68 -19.09 19.41 5.95
CA SER A 68 -18.27 18.46 5.20
C SER A 68 -16.98 19.16 4.80
N VAL A 69 -15.86 18.59 5.21
CA VAL A 69 -14.54 19.04 4.80
C VAL A 69 -14.07 18.14 3.66
N GLY A 70 -13.79 18.73 2.49
CA GLY A 70 -13.29 17.99 1.32
C GLY A 70 -11.79 18.14 1.09
N HIS A 71 -11.13 19.06 1.80
CA HIS A 71 -9.70 19.34 1.62
C HIS A 71 -8.85 18.50 2.57
N THR A 72 -7.78 17.89 2.05
CA THR A 72 -6.91 17.01 2.83
C THR A 72 -6.16 17.77 3.93
N GLU A 73 -5.79 19.04 3.72
CA GLU A 73 -5.15 19.87 4.76
C GLU A 73 -6.05 20.10 5.98
N ASP A 74 -7.37 20.03 5.80
CA ASP A 74 -8.37 20.25 6.83
C ASP A 74 -8.96 18.93 7.37
N ALA A 75 -8.41 17.78 6.98
CA ALA A 75 -8.92 16.46 7.36
C ALA A 75 -9.07 16.25 8.88
N TRP A 76 -8.25 16.91 9.70
CA TRP A 76 -8.33 16.90 11.16
C TRP A 76 -9.62 17.54 11.72
N GLN A 77 -10.31 18.33 10.91
CA GLN A 77 -11.63 18.89 11.17
C GLN A 77 -12.76 18.03 10.60
N SER A 78 -12.49 16.84 10.07
CA SER A 78 -13.53 16.01 9.44
C SER A 78 -14.61 15.60 10.43
N ASN A 79 -15.86 15.78 10.01
CA ASN A 79 -17.04 15.55 10.85
C ASN A 79 -17.57 14.13 10.72
N PHE A 80 -17.15 13.45 9.66
CA PHE A 80 -17.42 12.04 9.48
C PHE A 80 -16.42 11.24 10.28
N LEU A 81 -16.87 10.07 10.73
CA LEU A 81 -16.02 9.14 11.46
C LEU A 81 -14.95 8.62 10.51
N HIS A 82 -13.73 9.11 10.64
CA HIS A 82 -12.66 8.88 9.67
C HIS A 82 -11.45 8.18 10.30
N PRO A 83 -10.63 7.49 9.50
CA PRO A 83 -9.43 6.86 10.01
C PRO A 83 -8.34 7.90 10.30
N VAL A 84 -7.77 7.78 11.50
CA VAL A 84 -6.64 8.57 11.98
C VAL A 84 -5.49 7.62 12.29
N ILE A 85 -4.34 7.86 11.65
CA ILE A 85 -3.15 7.03 11.75
C ILE A 85 -2.14 7.72 12.67
N TYR A 86 -1.86 7.08 13.80
CA TYR A 86 -0.85 7.50 14.77
C TYR A 86 0.42 6.70 14.53
N TYR A 87 1.56 7.38 14.36
CA TYR A 87 2.87 6.73 14.29
C TYR A 87 3.62 6.93 15.60
N TYR A 88 4.09 5.83 16.19
CA TYR A 88 4.98 5.86 17.34
C TYR A 88 6.31 5.18 16.99
N ARG A 89 7.41 5.91 17.18
CA ARG A 89 8.76 5.35 17.04
C ARG A 89 9.07 4.27 18.09
N HIS A 90 8.45 4.38 19.27
CA HIS A 90 8.58 3.44 20.38
C HIS A 90 7.21 3.19 20.99
N LEU A 91 7.01 2.02 21.61
CA LEU A 91 5.75 1.74 22.31
C LEU A 91 5.51 2.79 23.40
N PRO A 92 4.30 3.41 23.46
CA PRO A 92 3.97 4.34 24.53
C PRO A 92 4.07 3.70 25.91
N THR A 93 4.59 4.45 26.87
CA THR A 93 4.69 4.04 28.26
C THR A 93 3.35 4.13 28.98
N GLU A 94 3.20 3.44 30.11
CA GLU A 94 1.98 3.53 30.93
C GLU A 94 1.72 4.96 31.42
N GLN A 95 2.78 5.74 31.70
CA GLN A 95 2.63 7.13 32.10
C GLN A 95 2.08 7.99 30.97
N GLU A 96 2.57 7.81 29.74
CA GLU A 96 2.07 8.53 28.57
C GLU A 96 0.61 8.17 28.25
N VAL A 97 0.21 6.91 28.42
CA VAL A 97 -1.20 6.47 28.29
C VAL A 97 -2.08 7.06 29.38
N ARG A 98 -1.61 7.06 30.63
CA ARG A 98 -2.37 7.53 31.80
C ARG A 98 -2.52 9.04 31.86
N PHE A 99 -1.48 9.78 31.47
CA PHE A 99 -1.40 11.24 31.58
C PHE A 99 -1.49 11.93 30.21
N ARG A 100 -2.07 11.27 29.21
CA ARG A 100 -2.39 11.91 27.93
C ARG A 100 -3.35 13.10 28.13
N PRO A 101 -3.32 14.10 27.24
CA PRO A 101 -4.28 15.21 27.30
C PRO A 101 -5.73 14.71 27.31
N ALA A 102 -6.59 15.40 28.04
CA ALA A 102 -7.98 14.95 28.25
C ALA A 102 -8.80 14.86 26.96
N ASP A 103 -8.46 15.65 25.95
CA ASP A 103 -9.09 15.69 24.64
C ASP A 103 -8.45 14.74 23.60
N TRP A 104 -7.48 13.92 24.00
CA TRP A 104 -6.77 13.01 23.09
C TRP A 104 -7.17 11.55 23.31
N ALA A 105 -7.47 10.84 22.23
CA ALA A 105 -7.80 9.42 22.25
C ALA A 105 -6.61 8.56 22.70
N LEU A 106 -5.41 8.92 22.22
CA LEU A 106 -4.15 8.22 22.43
C LEU A 106 -3.05 9.18 22.92
N PRO A 107 -1.94 8.67 23.47
CA PRO A 107 -0.77 9.48 23.80
C PRO A 107 -0.25 10.27 22.60
N ARG A 108 0.51 11.33 22.84
CA ARG A 108 1.10 12.12 21.75
C ARG A 108 1.99 11.25 20.85
N PRO A 109 1.68 11.11 19.55
CA PRO A 109 2.49 10.31 18.63
C PRO A 109 3.69 11.08 18.11
N THR A 110 4.60 10.37 17.45
CA THR A 110 5.72 10.96 16.70
C THR A 110 5.22 11.70 15.46
N ALA A 111 4.23 11.13 14.78
CA ALA A 111 3.52 11.76 13.66
C ALA A 111 2.06 11.29 13.64
N ILE A 112 1.17 12.09 13.04
CA ILE A 112 -0.26 11.80 12.92
C ILE A 112 -0.73 12.14 11.51
N HIS A 113 -1.65 11.35 10.98
CA HIS A 113 -2.28 11.58 9.69
C HIS A 113 -3.79 11.35 9.80
N HIS A 114 -4.55 12.39 9.47
CA HIS A 114 -5.99 12.29 9.31
C HIS A 114 -6.30 12.03 7.84
N ILE A 115 -7.14 11.02 7.59
CA ILE A 115 -7.66 10.78 6.26
C ILE A 115 -8.98 11.53 6.14
N VAL A 116 -9.11 12.34 5.07
CA VAL A 116 -10.35 13.09 4.81
C VAL A 116 -11.47 12.12 4.43
N GLU A 117 -12.65 12.35 4.98
CA GLU A 117 -13.85 11.56 4.67
C GLU A 117 -15.08 12.47 4.60
N ASP A 118 -15.90 12.20 3.59
CA ASP A 118 -17.24 12.68 3.36
C ASP A 118 -18.07 11.61 2.61
N PHE A 119 -19.32 11.93 2.26
CA PHE A 119 -20.20 11.00 1.56
C PHE A 119 -19.74 10.62 0.13
N LEU A 120 -18.82 11.37 -0.47
CA LEU A 120 -18.38 11.19 -1.85
C LEU A 120 -16.90 10.78 -1.93
N THR A 121 -16.34 10.35 -0.80
CA THR A 121 -14.92 10.09 -0.69
C THR A 121 -14.50 8.92 -1.56
N ASP A 122 -13.63 9.23 -2.52
CA ASP A 122 -12.87 8.24 -3.28
C ASP A 122 -11.54 7.98 -2.57
N TRP A 123 -11.47 6.88 -1.82
CA TRP A 123 -10.27 6.44 -1.09
C TRP A 123 -9.07 6.15 -2.01
N THR A 124 -9.30 6.02 -3.31
CA THR A 124 -8.24 5.80 -4.31
C THR A 124 -7.80 7.09 -5.01
N ALA A 125 -8.39 8.24 -4.64
CA ALA A 125 -8.07 9.53 -5.23
C ALA A 125 -6.55 9.82 -5.08
N PRO A 126 -5.82 10.02 -6.20
CA PRO A 126 -4.38 10.21 -6.14
C PRO A 126 -3.97 11.40 -5.27
N VAL A 127 -4.65 12.54 -5.43
CA VAL A 127 -4.30 13.80 -4.74
C VAL A 127 -4.86 13.84 -3.32
N GLY A 128 -6.07 13.33 -3.10
CA GLY A 128 -6.77 13.41 -1.81
C GLY A 128 -6.28 12.41 -0.76
N HIS A 129 -5.89 11.20 -1.19
CA HIS A 129 -5.65 10.07 -0.28
C HIS A 129 -4.31 9.40 -0.51
N ILE A 130 -4.03 8.94 -1.74
CA ILE A 130 -2.84 8.11 -2.02
C ILE A 130 -1.54 8.90 -1.83
N LEU A 131 -1.42 10.09 -2.41
CA LEU A 131 -0.21 10.91 -2.29
C LEU A 131 0.04 11.38 -0.85
N PRO A 132 -0.94 11.93 -0.12
CA PRO A 132 -0.77 12.33 1.28
C PRO A 132 -0.37 11.16 2.18
N LEU A 133 -1.04 10.01 2.05
CA LEU A 133 -0.72 8.81 2.83
C LEU A 133 0.69 8.31 2.51
N ARG A 134 1.07 8.23 1.23
CA ARG A 134 2.44 7.84 0.84
C ARG A 134 3.47 8.77 1.47
N ARG A 135 3.25 10.10 1.41
CA ARG A 135 4.16 11.09 1.99
C ARG A 135 4.27 10.95 3.50
N PHE A 136 3.15 10.71 4.18
CA PHE A 136 3.15 10.42 5.61
C PHE A 136 3.99 9.19 5.95
N LEU A 137 3.80 8.08 5.22
CA LEU A 137 4.56 6.85 5.41
C LEU A 137 6.06 7.04 5.11
N GLU A 138 6.41 7.73 4.01
CA GLU A 138 7.79 8.06 3.66
C GLU A 138 8.49 8.83 4.79
N ASN A 139 7.79 9.82 5.39
CA ASN A 139 8.30 10.60 6.51
C ASN A 139 8.45 9.78 7.79
N CYS A 140 7.51 8.86 8.07
CA CYS A 140 7.57 8.01 9.26
C CYS A 140 8.69 6.96 9.15
N LEU A 141 8.91 6.42 7.95
CA LEU A 141 9.81 5.28 7.70
C LEU A 141 11.18 5.68 7.14
N ASP A 142 11.40 6.96 6.87
CA ASP A 142 12.62 7.51 6.24
C ASP A 142 13.05 6.68 5.01
N THR A 143 12.07 6.41 4.16
CA THR A 143 12.21 5.51 3.00
C THR A 143 11.35 6.02 1.86
N ASP A 144 11.95 6.17 0.68
CA ASP A 144 11.24 6.59 -0.53
C ASP A 144 10.35 5.46 -1.07
N LEU A 145 9.05 5.69 -1.14
CA LEU A 145 8.05 4.70 -1.54
C LEU A 145 7.54 4.94 -2.97
N ARG A 146 8.17 5.83 -3.74
CA ARG A 146 7.79 6.08 -5.13
C ARG A 146 8.11 4.88 -6.02
N SER A 147 7.36 4.77 -7.10
CA SER A 147 7.70 3.92 -8.24
C SER A 147 8.70 4.64 -9.14
N PHE A 148 9.69 3.90 -9.62
CA PHE A 148 10.78 4.44 -10.44
C PHE A 148 10.91 3.65 -11.75
N TYR A 149 11.40 4.32 -12.80
CA TYR A 149 11.77 3.64 -14.03
C TYR A 149 13.05 2.81 -13.83
N ALA A 150 13.27 1.82 -14.69
CA ALA A 150 14.41 0.92 -14.61
C ALA A 150 15.75 1.68 -14.69
N GLU A 151 15.82 2.72 -15.51
CA GLU A 151 16.98 3.60 -15.67
C GLU A 151 17.28 4.36 -14.36
N SER A 152 16.24 4.82 -13.67
CA SER A 152 16.39 5.48 -12.37
C SER A 152 16.88 4.49 -11.31
N CYS A 153 16.31 3.29 -11.27
CA CYS A 153 16.77 2.23 -10.35
C CYS A 153 18.22 1.81 -10.63
N PHE A 154 18.61 1.71 -11.91
CA PHE A 154 20.00 1.43 -12.30
C PHE A 154 20.94 2.53 -11.82
N LEU A 155 20.59 3.80 -12.05
CA LEU A 155 21.37 4.94 -11.56
C LEU A 155 21.50 4.90 -10.03
N PHE A 156 20.40 4.67 -9.30
CA PHE A 156 20.41 4.60 -7.85
C PHE A 156 21.29 3.45 -7.35
N ALA A 157 21.22 2.27 -7.99
CA ALA A 157 22.04 1.11 -7.66
C ALA A 157 23.55 1.39 -7.76
N LEU A 158 23.96 2.32 -8.62
CA LEU A 158 25.35 2.72 -8.79
C LEU A 158 25.78 3.89 -7.89
N THR A 159 24.84 4.70 -7.41
CA THR A 159 25.14 6.01 -6.77
C THR A 159 24.73 6.10 -5.31
N HIS A 160 23.84 5.25 -4.81
CA HIS A 160 23.29 5.31 -3.46
C HIS A 160 23.57 4.03 -2.67
N GLN A 161 23.81 4.17 -1.36
CA GLN A 161 24.03 3.03 -0.46
C GLN A 161 22.73 2.29 -0.10
N LYS A 162 21.60 3.02 -0.02
CA LYS A 162 20.26 2.48 0.27
C LYS A 162 19.37 2.72 -0.93
N LEU A 163 18.76 1.66 -1.44
CA LEU A 163 17.84 1.73 -2.58
C LEU A 163 16.38 1.79 -2.13
N PRO A 164 15.50 2.50 -2.86
CA PRO A 164 14.06 2.43 -2.63
C PRO A 164 13.54 0.99 -2.69
N PRO A 165 12.58 0.58 -1.83
CA PRO A 165 12.01 -0.76 -1.84
C PRO A 165 11.51 -1.20 -3.22
N PHE A 166 10.93 -0.27 -3.99
CA PHE A 166 10.49 -0.52 -5.36
C PHE A 166 11.63 -1.04 -6.26
N CYS A 167 12.81 -0.43 -6.20
CA CYS A 167 13.97 -0.87 -6.98
C CYS A 167 14.54 -2.19 -6.46
N GLN A 168 14.52 -2.42 -5.14
CA GLN A 168 15.01 -3.66 -4.56
C GLN A 168 14.11 -4.86 -4.91
N GLN A 169 12.80 -4.69 -4.78
CA GLN A 169 11.82 -5.76 -4.98
C GLN A 169 11.48 -5.97 -6.46
N GLY A 170 11.46 -4.91 -7.27
CA GLY A 170 11.21 -4.99 -8.70
C GLY A 170 12.50 -5.18 -9.50
N TYR A 171 13.26 -4.10 -9.67
CA TYR A 171 14.41 -4.06 -10.59
C TYR A 171 15.49 -5.10 -10.26
N LEU A 172 15.99 -5.13 -9.02
CA LEU A 172 17.11 -6.03 -8.64
C LEU A 172 16.72 -7.50 -8.61
N ARG A 173 15.45 -7.82 -8.37
CA ARG A 173 14.95 -9.21 -8.44
C ARG A 173 14.53 -9.62 -9.85
N MET A 174 14.75 -8.76 -10.85
CA MET A 174 14.23 -8.94 -12.22
C MET A 174 12.71 -9.17 -12.26
N GLN A 175 11.99 -8.63 -11.26
CA GLN A 175 10.54 -8.66 -11.10
C GLN A 175 9.91 -7.32 -11.49
N GLY A 176 10.61 -6.51 -12.29
CA GLY A 176 10.07 -5.27 -12.85
C GLY A 176 8.85 -5.50 -13.73
N LEU A 177 8.13 -4.44 -14.07
CA LEU A 177 7.00 -4.48 -15.00
C LEU A 177 7.38 -5.28 -16.25
N MET A 178 6.62 -6.33 -16.57
CA MET A 178 6.88 -7.11 -17.78
C MET A 178 6.84 -6.16 -18.98
N GLY A 179 7.94 -6.09 -19.73
CA GLY A 179 7.94 -5.39 -21.01
C GLY A 179 6.83 -5.95 -21.90
N THR A 180 6.35 -5.12 -22.82
CA THR A 180 5.42 -5.57 -23.87
C THR A 180 5.96 -6.81 -24.58
N GLU A 181 5.10 -7.61 -25.19
CA GLU A 181 5.51 -8.85 -25.87
C GLU A 181 6.63 -8.62 -26.90
N SER A 182 6.60 -7.47 -27.59
CA SER A 182 7.64 -7.04 -28.52
C SER A 182 9.00 -6.82 -27.83
N LEU A 183 9.03 -6.15 -26.69
CA LEU A 183 10.25 -5.94 -25.90
C LEU A 183 10.79 -7.24 -25.32
N ARG A 184 9.89 -8.13 -24.87
CA ARG A 184 10.28 -9.45 -24.37
C ARG A 184 10.92 -10.30 -25.48
N ARG A 185 10.31 -10.32 -26.67
CA ARG A 185 10.83 -11.04 -27.83
C ARG A 185 12.18 -10.50 -28.28
N HIS A 186 12.32 -9.18 -28.37
CA HIS A 186 13.59 -8.55 -28.71
C HIS A 186 14.68 -8.87 -27.69
N GLY A 187 14.37 -8.86 -26.38
CA GLY A 187 15.33 -9.23 -25.34
C GLY A 187 15.81 -10.68 -25.42
N ILE A 188 14.95 -11.60 -25.87
CA ILE A 188 15.32 -13.00 -26.14
C ILE A 188 16.20 -13.09 -27.40
N GLU A 189 15.79 -12.46 -28.49
CA GLU A 189 16.52 -12.45 -29.78
C GLU A 189 17.91 -11.81 -29.63
N SER A 190 18.03 -10.77 -28.80
CA SER A 190 19.29 -10.09 -28.52
C SER A 190 20.16 -10.78 -27.46
N GLY A 191 19.72 -11.91 -26.91
CA GLY A 191 20.44 -12.68 -25.88
C GLY A 191 20.52 -12.01 -24.50
N LEU A 192 19.72 -10.96 -24.25
CA LEU A 192 19.68 -10.24 -22.98
C LEU A 192 18.77 -10.92 -21.95
N LEU A 193 17.78 -11.68 -22.40
CA LEU A 193 16.85 -12.46 -21.58
C LEU A 193 16.92 -13.94 -21.95
N ARG A 194 16.87 -14.82 -20.95
CA ARG A 194 16.71 -16.26 -21.19
C ARG A 194 15.26 -16.57 -21.54
N ASP A 195 15.08 -17.40 -22.57
CA ASP A 195 13.76 -17.92 -22.90
C ASP A 195 13.39 -19.05 -21.93
N TYR A 196 12.52 -18.74 -20.96
CA TYR A 196 12.00 -19.71 -20.01
C TYR A 196 10.73 -20.42 -20.50
N ALA A 197 10.24 -20.15 -21.73
CA ALA A 197 9.07 -20.82 -22.28
C ALA A 197 9.33 -22.30 -22.65
N THR A 198 10.58 -22.77 -22.62
CA THR A 198 10.96 -24.14 -23.00
C THR A 198 11.16 -25.11 -21.84
N VAL A 199 11.07 -24.69 -20.58
CA VAL A 199 11.35 -25.57 -19.41
C VAL A 199 10.17 -26.51 -19.06
N GLY A 200 9.04 -26.42 -19.78
CA GLY A 200 7.81 -27.15 -19.45
C GLY A 200 7.39 -28.31 -20.38
N ARG A 201 8.17 -28.70 -21.40
CA ARG A 201 7.80 -29.84 -22.25
C ARG A 201 8.67 -31.07 -21.94
N PRO A 202 8.10 -32.16 -21.39
CA PRO A 202 8.75 -33.45 -21.39
C PRO A 202 9.15 -33.83 -22.81
N ARG A 203 10.40 -34.27 -22.95
CA ARG A 203 10.98 -34.74 -24.19
C ARG A 203 10.33 -36.08 -24.53
N GLU A 204 9.31 -36.08 -25.40
CA GLU A 204 8.81 -37.32 -25.99
C GLU A 204 9.88 -37.85 -26.94
N ASP A 205 10.49 -38.96 -26.52
CA ASP A 205 11.49 -39.70 -27.26
C ASP A 205 10.84 -40.42 -28.45
N GLY A 206 11.56 -40.49 -29.56
CA GLY A 206 11.01 -40.80 -30.87
C GLY A 206 10.62 -42.26 -31.10
N GLY A 207 9.63 -42.47 -31.97
CA GLY A 207 9.30 -43.79 -32.51
C GLY A 207 8.24 -43.76 -33.62
N GLN A 208 8.71 -43.71 -34.87
CA GLN A 208 8.08 -44.22 -36.11
C GLN A 208 6.88 -43.44 -36.73
N ARG A 209 7.16 -42.84 -37.90
CA ARG A 209 6.21 -42.68 -39.04
C ARG A 209 6.49 -43.82 -40.04
N PRO A 210 5.67 -44.08 -41.11
CA PRO A 210 4.55 -43.32 -41.68
C PRO A 210 3.29 -44.21 -41.95
N VAL A 211 2.14 -43.71 -42.41
CA VAL A 211 1.70 -43.70 -43.82
C VAL A 211 0.27 -43.13 -43.87
N GLY A 212 -0.06 -42.26 -44.84
CA GLY A 212 -1.46 -42.08 -45.28
C GLY A 212 -1.91 -40.69 -45.74
N SER A 213 -1.87 -40.48 -47.07
CA SER A 213 -2.74 -39.63 -47.92
C SER A 213 -2.74 -38.08 -47.87
N SER A 214 -2.56 -37.50 -49.08
CA SER A 214 -2.51 -36.09 -49.50
C SER A 214 -3.91 -35.42 -49.67
N PRO A 215 -4.11 -34.25 -50.36
CA PRO A 215 -4.20 -32.91 -49.74
C PRO A 215 -5.40 -32.00 -50.17
N ALA A 216 -5.51 -30.82 -49.51
CA ALA A 216 -6.08 -29.51 -49.95
C ALA A 216 -7.62 -29.27 -49.92
N PRO A 217 -8.17 -28.01 -49.98
CA PRO A 217 -7.56 -26.65 -50.06
C PRO A 217 -8.14 -25.58 -49.06
N GLY A 218 -7.60 -24.33 -49.11
CA GLY A 218 -7.91 -23.15 -48.24
C GLY A 218 -9.32 -22.54 -48.36
N LEU A 219 -9.74 -21.43 -47.73
CA LEU A 219 -9.26 -20.04 -47.47
C LEU A 219 -10.34 -19.36 -46.55
N PRO A 220 -10.39 -18.03 -46.27
CA PRO A 220 -9.47 -17.10 -45.62
C PRO A 220 -10.11 -16.34 -44.41
N VAL A 221 -9.28 -15.53 -43.74
CA VAL A 221 -9.55 -14.59 -42.64
C VAL A 221 -10.47 -13.42 -43.05
N GLN A 222 -11.33 -12.96 -42.12
CA GLN A 222 -11.90 -11.59 -42.13
C GLN A 222 -11.56 -10.86 -40.81
N PRO A 223 -11.22 -9.56 -40.84
CA PRO A 223 -10.98 -8.74 -39.66
C PRO A 223 -12.29 -8.09 -39.18
N LEU A 224 -12.53 -8.06 -37.87
CA LEU A 224 -13.61 -7.28 -37.26
C LEU A 224 -13.03 -5.99 -36.69
N ASP A 225 -13.22 -4.92 -37.46
CA ASP A 225 -13.19 -3.53 -37.00
C ASP A 225 -14.45 -3.24 -36.17
N GLY A 226 -14.32 -2.46 -35.11
CA GLY A 226 -15.45 -2.13 -34.24
C GLY A 226 -15.13 -1.08 -33.19
N ASN A 227 -14.94 0.17 -33.63
CA ASN A 227 -15.08 1.37 -32.81
C ASN A 227 -16.38 1.34 -31.99
N LYS A 228 -16.28 1.56 -30.68
CA LYS A 228 -17.36 2.13 -29.88
C LYS A 228 -16.81 3.18 -28.93
N GLU A 229 -17.27 4.40 -29.17
CA GLU A 229 -17.23 5.55 -28.28
C GLU A 229 -18.00 5.22 -26.99
N GLU A 230 -17.42 5.57 -25.85
CA GLU A 230 -18.11 5.58 -24.55
C GLU A 230 -18.54 7.02 -24.23
N LEU A 231 -19.80 7.12 -23.80
CA LEU A 231 -20.46 8.28 -23.19
C LEU A 231 -20.20 8.28 -21.68
#